data_AF-A0A414CGQ3-F1
#
_entry.id   AF-A0A414CGQ3-F1
#
_cell.length_a   1.000
_cell.length_b   1.000
_cell.length_c   1.000
_cell.angle_alpha   90.00
_cell.angle_beta   90.00
_cell.angle_gamma   90.00
#
_symmetry.space_group_name_H-M   'P 1'
#
loop_
_entity.id
_entity.type
_entity.pdbx_description
1 polymer ?
#
loop_
_entity_poly.entity_id
_entity_poly.type
_entity_poly.pdbx_seq_one_letter_code
_entity_poly.pdbx_strand_id
1 'polypeptide(L)'
;MLKKIYQADFLLLPEQEFWHMYILLRKGKDFYYECAGRCTEDLPDSRGFYNYEHACFTLDGQVLSVNKKMRPSLITYIQKTIKDNQEKFRKEIEMTTKTIFEKKVSQVTNELGELLKKKDHREAWTKAGELNSLLKKEEAKDLKPQLVEQLQTELRGYYYINGEIEKANKRLYAKGSKLIELAAL
;
A
#
# COMPACT_ATOMS: atom_id res chain seq x y z
N MET A 1 -0.22 -6.50 1.57
CA MET A 1 1.26 -6.62 1.68
C MET A 1 1.60 -7.49 2.88
N LEU A 2 2.67 -8.29 2.78
CA LEU A 2 3.19 -9.15 3.84
C LEU A 2 4.71 -8.95 3.96
N LYS A 3 5.21 -8.62 5.15
CA LYS A 3 6.66 -8.53 5.42
C LYS A 3 6.96 -9.22 6.76
N LYS A 4 7.90 -10.16 6.78
CA LYS A 4 8.42 -10.72 8.04
C LYS A 4 9.33 -9.68 8.70
N ILE A 5 8.97 -9.25 9.91
CA ILE A 5 9.68 -8.18 10.63
C ILE A 5 10.41 -8.70 11.88
N TYR A 6 10.08 -9.91 12.31
CA TYR A 6 10.70 -10.56 13.45
C TYR A 6 10.66 -12.08 13.32
N GLN A 7 11.68 -12.74 13.85
CA GLN A 7 11.71 -14.19 14.06
C GLN A 7 12.56 -14.48 15.29
N ALA A 8 12.21 -15.51 16.05
CA ALA A 8 12.99 -15.95 17.20
C ALA A 8 12.72 -17.42 17.54
N ASP A 9 13.73 -18.05 18.13
CA ASP A 9 13.63 -19.30 18.85
C ASP A 9 13.69 -19.01 20.35
N PHE A 10 12.80 -19.60 21.14
CA PHE A 10 12.76 -19.38 22.59
C PHE A 10 12.13 -20.54 23.34
N LEU A 11 12.45 -20.63 24.64
CA LEU A 11 11.78 -21.54 25.58
C LEU A 11 10.51 -20.85 26.09
N LEU A 12 9.34 -21.43 25.83
CA LEU A 12 8.06 -20.95 26.31
C LEU A 12 7.87 -21.41 27.77
N LEU A 13 7.60 -20.45 28.66
CA LEU A 13 7.29 -20.71 30.06
C LEU A 13 5.82 -20.37 30.35
N PRO A 14 5.12 -21.16 31.19
CA PRO A 14 5.64 -22.24 32.06
C PRO A 14 5.75 -23.63 31.40
N GLU A 15 5.31 -23.82 30.16
CA GLU A 15 5.19 -25.14 29.51
C GLU A 15 6.54 -25.84 29.26
N GLN A 16 7.65 -25.12 29.31
CA GLN A 16 9.01 -25.61 29.07
C GLN A 16 9.21 -26.24 27.67
N GLU A 17 8.46 -25.75 26.70
CA GLU A 17 8.57 -26.17 25.30
C GLU A 17 9.46 -25.21 24.51
N PHE A 18 10.25 -25.72 23.56
CA PHE A 18 10.96 -24.86 22.61
C PHE A 18 10.07 -24.46 21.43
N TRP A 19 10.08 -23.17 21.08
CA TRP A 19 9.22 -22.60 20.06
C TRP A 19 10.02 -21.81 19.02
N HIS A 20 9.64 -21.99 17.76
CA HIS A 20 10.05 -21.12 16.65
C HIS A 20 8.88 -20.21 16.28
N MET A 21 9.10 -18.89 16.31
CA MET A 21 8.07 -17.88 16.04
C MET A 21 8.51 -16.87 15.00
N TYR A 22 7.54 -16.33 14.28
CA TYR A 22 7.70 -15.12 13.48
C TYR A 22 6.55 -14.13 13.67
N ILE A 23 6.86 -12.85 13.47
CA ILE A 23 5.87 -11.76 13.38
C ILE A 23 5.92 -11.18 11.98
N LEU A 24 4.74 -11.12 11.37
CA LEU A 24 4.52 -10.62 10.02
C LEU A 24 3.77 -9.29 10.11
N LEU A 25 4.29 -8.25 9.48
CA LEU A 25 3.55 -7.02 9.24
C LEU A 25 2.60 -7.22 8.06
N ARG A 26 1.32 -7.02 8.30
CA ARG A 26 0.26 -7.07 7.30
C ARG A 26 -0.40 -5.71 7.14
N LYS A 27 -0.85 -5.43 5.92
CA LYS A 27 -1.71 -4.27 5.62
C LYS A 27 -3.05 -4.77 5.09
N GLY A 28 -4.08 -4.65 5.92
CA GLY A 28 -5.50 -4.74 5.53
C GLY A 28 -6.06 -3.33 5.37
N LYS A 29 -7.19 -3.03 6.03
CA LYS A 29 -7.64 -1.63 6.22
C LYS A 29 -6.55 -0.83 6.96
N ASP A 30 -6.09 -1.37 8.08
CA ASP A 30 -5.01 -0.83 8.90
C ASP A 30 -3.81 -1.80 8.94
N PHE A 31 -2.67 -1.32 9.43
CA PHE A 31 -1.53 -2.20 9.69
C PHE A 31 -1.80 -3.03 10.95
N TYR A 32 -1.45 -4.31 10.90
CA TYR A 32 -1.56 -5.23 12.02
C TYR A 32 -0.44 -6.27 11.96
N TYR A 33 -0.21 -6.96 13.07
CA TYR A 33 0.74 -8.06 13.15
C TYR A 33 0.00 -9.38 13.03
N GLU A 34 0.46 -10.25 12.13
CA GLU A 34 0.09 -11.66 12.11
C GLU A 34 1.26 -12.44 12.69
N CYS A 35 1.01 -13.12 13.80
CA CYS A 35 2.02 -13.86 14.52
C CYS A 35 1.70 -15.34 14.40
N ALA A 36 2.71 -16.14 14.11
CA ALA A 36 2.58 -17.59 14.20
C ALA A 36 3.84 -18.20 14.78
N GLY A 37 3.64 -19.28 15.51
CA GLY A 37 4.71 -20.06 16.10
C GLY A 37 4.39 -21.54 16.02
N ARG A 38 5.42 -22.37 16.09
CA ARG A 38 5.30 -23.82 16.22
C ARG A 38 6.19 -24.30 17.36
N CYS A 39 5.73 -25.32 18.07
CA CYS A 39 6.60 -26.08 18.94
C CYS A 39 7.65 -26.80 18.07
N THR A 40 8.90 -26.82 18.52
CA THR A 40 9.98 -27.52 17.80
C THR A 40 10.00 -29.01 18.09
N GLU A 41 9.31 -29.44 19.15
CA GLU A 41 9.19 -30.84 19.57
C GLU A 41 8.11 -31.58 18.75
N ASP A 42 7.15 -30.85 18.18
CA ASP A 42 6.13 -31.41 17.30
C ASP A 42 6.72 -31.84 15.95
N LEU A 43 6.53 -33.12 15.62
CA LEU A 43 6.85 -33.66 14.29
C LEU A 43 5.85 -33.16 13.24
N PRO A 44 6.27 -32.97 11.98
CA PRO A 44 5.36 -32.63 10.91
C PRO A 44 4.36 -33.77 10.65
N ASP A 45 3.20 -33.43 10.07
CA ASP A 45 2.19 -34.40 9.65
C ASP A 45 2.72 -35.35 8.56
N SER A 46 1.94 -36.36 8.18
CA SER A 46 2.31 -37.34 7.15
C SER A 46 2.56 -36.73 5.76
N ARG A 47 2.24 -35.44 5.56
CA ARG A 47 2.48 -34.68 4.33
C ARG A 47 3.64 -33.69 4.48
N GLY A 48 4.32 -33.65 5.63
CA GLY A 48 5.45 -32.78 5.91
C GLY A 48 5.09 -31.39 6.45
N PHE A 49 3.83 -31.15 6.84
CA PHE A 49 3.40 -29.85 7.36
C PHE A 49 3.44 -29.78 8.88
N TYR A 50 3.99 -28.69 9.42
CA TYR A 50 3.97 -28.40 10.85
C TYR A 50 2.66 -27.76 11.28
N ASN A 51 2.23 -28.06 12.51
CA ASN A 51 1.13 -27.37 13.15
C ASN A 51 1.64 -26.01 13.69
N TYR A 52 1.02 -24.94 13.22
CA TYR A 52 1.30 -23.60 13.72
C TYR A 52 0.13 -23.12 14.58
N GLU A 53 0.47 -22.53 15.72
CA GLU A 53 -0.41 -21.66 16.45
C GLU A 53 -0.28 -20.25 15.89
N HIS A 54 -1.40 -19.56 15.70
CA HIS A 54 -1.42 -18.24 15.10
C HIS A 54 -2.46 -17.33 15.77
N ALA A 55 -2.14 -16.04 15.78
CA ALA A 55 -3.04 -14.98 16.21
C ALA A 55 -2.66 -13.65 15.54
N CYS A 56 -3.64 -12.79 15.37
CA CYS A 56 -3.44 -11.43 14.86
C CYS A 56 -3.43 -10.45 16.03
N PHE A 57 -2.62 -9.40 15.94
CA PHE A 57 -2.46 -8.37 16.96
C PHE A 57 -2.54 -6.98 16.33
N THR A 58 -3.09 -6.04 17.08
CA THR A 58 -2.97 -4.61 16.81
C THR A 58 -1.51 -4.15 16.97
N LEU A 59 -1.21 -2.93 16.54
CA LEU A 59 0.14 -2.36 16.67
C LEU A 59 0.59 -2.13 18.11
N ASP A 60 -0.36 -2.02 19.05
CA ASP A 60 -0.14 -1.94 20.50
C ASP A 60 -0.15 -3.32 21.20
N GLY A 61 -0.28 -4.41 20.43
CA GLY A 61 -0.20 -5.78 20.96
C GLY A 61 -1.52 -6.34 21.51
N GLN A 62 -2.67 -5.74 21.22
CA GLN A 62 -3.97 -6.32 21.58
C GLN A 62 -4.36 -7.40 20.56
N VAL A 63 -4.89 -8.52 21.05
CA VAL A 63 -5.31 -9.63 20.19
C VAL A 63 -6.53 -9.22 19.36
N LEU A 64 -6.42 -9.30 18.04
CA LEU A 64 -7.53 -9.19 17.10
C LEU A 64 -8.30 -10.52 17.09
N SER A 65 -9.63 -10.46 16.95
CA SER A 65 -10.54 -11.63 17.06
C SER A 65 -10.37 -12.71 15.97
N VAL A 66 -9.40 -12.57 15.07
CA VAL A 66 -9.22 -13.43 13.91
C VAL A 66 -8.41 -14.67 14.30
N ASN A 67 -9.10 -15.81 14.37
CA ASN A 67 -8.54 -17.17 14.48
C ASN A 67 -7.66 -17.40 15.73
N LYS A 68 -8.29 -17.42 16.91
CA LYS A 68 -7.65 -17.76 18.18
C LYS A 68 -7.33 -19.26 18.28
N LYS A 69 -6.26 -19.70 17.64
CA LYS A 69 -5.64 -21.01 17.91
C LYS A 69 -4.32 -20.90 18.65
N MET A 70 -4.08 -19.76 19.31
CA MET A 70 -2.86 -19.50 20.05
C MET A 70 -3.11 -19.51 21.55
N ARG A 71 -2.29 -20.26 22.29
CA ARG A 71 -2.38 -20.40 23.74
C ARG A 71 -2.01 -19.09 24.48
N PRO A 72 -2.53 -18.86 25.70
CA PRO A 72 -2.29 -17.62 26.44
C PRO A 72 -0.82 -17.30 26.72
N SER A 73 0.03 -18.31 26.96
CA SER A 73 1.46 -18.13 27.22
C SER A 73 2.20 -17.55 26.01
N LEU A 74 1.92 -18.06 24.80
CA LEU A 74 2.43 -17.50 23.54
C LEU A 74 1.91 -16.09 23.26
N ILE A 75 0.62 -15.84 23.51
CA ILE A 75 0.04 -14.50 23.40
C ILE A 75 0.80 -13.53 24.30
N THR A 76 1.03 -13.91 25.57
CA THR A 76 1.77 -13.10 26.54
C THR A 76 3.19 -12.80 26.06
N TYR A 77 3.89 -13.81 25.55
CA TYR A 77 5.22 -13.63 24.97
C TYR A 77 5.21 -12.65 23.80
N ILE A 78 4.28 -12.81 22.85
CA ILE A 78 4.16 -11.92 21.68
C ILE A 78 3.89 -10.48 22.10
N GLN A 79 2.98 -10.27 23.06
CA GLN A 79 2.67 -8.95 23.58
C GLN A 79 3.92 -8.26 24.13
N LYS A 80 4.72 -9.00 24.90
CA LYS A 80 6.01 -8.52 25.38
C LYS A 80 6.97 -8.23 24.24
N THR A 81 7.11 -9.13 23.27
CA THR A 81 7.99 -8.92 22.11
C THR A 81 7.60 -7.70 21.28
N ILE A 82 6.30 -7.48 21.05
CA ILE A 82 5.79 -6.29 20.35
C ILE A 82 6.16 -5.02 21.13
N LYS A 83 5.96 -5.04 22.45
CA LYS A 83 6.30 -3.90 23.32
C LYS A 83 7.80 -3.60 23.31
N ASP A 84 8.63 -4.63 23.47
CA ASP A 84 10.09 -4.50 23.53
C ASP A 84 10.69 -4.07 22.17
N ASN A 85 10.03 -4.39 21.05
CA ASN A 85 10.48 -4.05 19.70
C ASN A 85 9.67 -2.90 19.06
N GLN A 86 8.87 -2.16 19.83
CA GLN A 86 7.89 -1.22 19.31
C GLN A 86 8.50 -0.17 18.38
N GLU A 87 9.63 0.44 18.77
CA GLU A 87 10.29 1.46 17.96
C GLU A 87 10.80 0.90 16.62
N LYS A 88 11.43 -0.28 16.65
CA LYS A 88 11.91 -0.98 15.46
C LYS A 88 10.75 -1.29 14.52
N PHE A 89 9.65 -1.85 15.04
CA PHE A 89 8.50 -2.19 14.22
C PHE A 89 7.79 -0.94 13.67
N ARG A 90 7.76 0.17 14.42
CA ARG A 90 7.27 1.46 13.92
C ARG A 90 8.08 1.95 12.72
N LYS A 91 9.41 1.95 12.83
CA LYS A 91 10.32 2.33 11.72
C LYS A 91 10.09 1.46 10.47
N GLU A 92 9.87 0.16 10.66
CA GLU A 92 9.52 -0.76 9.57
C GLU A 92 8.20 -0.39 8.87
N ILE A 93 7.18 0.03 9.62
CA ILE A 93 5.90 0.48 9.09
C ILE A 93 6.06 1.80 8.31
N GLU A 94 6.83 2.75 8.85
CA GLU A 94 7.12 4.04 8.20
C GLU A 94 7.84 3.82 6.87
N MET A 95 8.93 3.04 6.85
CA MET A 95 9.64 2.70 5.62
C MET A 95 8.73 1.99 4.61
N THR A 96 7.94 1.03 5.07
CA THR A 96 7.01 0.28 4.21
C THR A 96 5.97 1.21 3.58
N THR A 97 5.40 2.12 4.37
CA THR A 97 4.41 3.11 3.91
C THR A 97 5.01 4.04 2.88
N LYS A 98 6.22 4.54 3.13
CA LYS A 98 6.99 5.36 2.18
C LYS A 98 7.21 4.63 0.85
N THR A 99 7.69 3.39 0.89
CA THR A 99 7.90 2.59 -0.32
C THR A 99 6.61 2.33 -1.09
N ILE A 100 5.48 2.07 -0.41
CA ILE A 100 4.17 1.90 -1.07
C ILE A 100 3.77 3.20 -1.78
N PHE A 101 3.92 4.33 -1.09
CA PHE A 101 3.55 5.63 -1.64
C PHE A 101 4.40 5.99 -2.86
N GLU A 102 5.73 5.85 -2.76
CA GLU A 102 6.67 6.04 -3.87
C GLU A 102 6.31 5.19 -5.10
N LYS A 103 6.04 3.89 -4.88
CA LYS A 103 5.61 2.99 -5.96
C LYS A 103 4.29 3.43 -6.58
N LYS A 104 3.33 3.87 -5.77
CA LYS A 104 2.04 4.36 -6.26
C LYS A 104 2.22 5.61 -7.13
N VAL A 105 3.03 6.58 -6.69
CA VAL A 105 3.33 7.77 -7.49
C VAL A 105 3.99 7.38 -8.81
N SER A 106 5.03 6.54 -8.76
CA SER A 106 5.71 6.06 -9.97
C SER A 106 4.77 5.34 -10.94
N GLN A 107 3.88 4.49 -10.43
CA GLN A 107 2.89 3.77 -11.24
C GLN A 107 1.92 4.74 -11.93
N VAL A 108 1.30 5.65 -11.18
CA VAL A 108 0.33 6.61 -11.73
C VAL A 108 0.98 7.55 -12.74
N THR A 109 2.22 8.00 -12.48
CA THR A 109 2.99 8.79 -13.44
C THR A 109 3.26 8.03 -14.74
N ASN A 110 3.66 6.75 -14.65
CA ASN A 110 3.91 5.94 -15.84
C ASN A 110 2.61 5.67 -16.64
N GLU A 111 1.53 5.31 -15.96
CA GLU A 111 0.21 5.12 -16.58
C GLU A 111 -0.26 6.39 -17.30
N LEU A 112 -0.11 7.56 -16.68
CA LEU A 112 -0.42 8.84 -17.32
C LEU A 112 0.42 9.04 -18.59
N GLY A 113 1.74 8.85 -18.53
CA GLY A 113 2.62 8.99 -19.68
C GLY A 113 2.24 8.07 -20.85
N GLU A 114 1.90 6.82 -20.56
CA GLU A 114 1.47 5.85 -21.58
C GLU A 114 0.12 6.20 -22.21
N LEU A 115 -0.85 6.68 -21.41
CA LEU A 115 -2.14 7.15 -21.93
C LEU A 115 -1.98 8.36 -22.85
N LEU A 116 -1.10 9.30 -22.49
CA LEU A 116 -0.80 10.46 -23.33
C LEU A 116 -0.18 10.05 -24.68
N LYS A 117 0.77 9.10 -24.68
CA LYS A 117 1.33 8.56 -25.94
C LYS A 117 0.27 7.90 -26.82
N LYS A 118 -0.69 7.19 -26.21
CA LYS A 118 -1.80 6.53 -26.91
C LYS A 118 -2.91 7.49 -27.36
N LYS A 119 -2.83 8.77 -26.97
CA LYS A 119 -3.87 9.79 -27.21
C LYS A 119 -5.21 9.46 -26.55
N ASP A 120 -5.19 8.67 -25.47
CA ASP A 120 -6.38 8.44 -24.66
C ASP A 120 -6.59 9.61 -23.69
N HIS A 121 -7.19 10.68 -24.22
CA HIS A 121 -7.33 11.94 -23.49
C HIS A 121 -8.27 11.83 -22.29
N ARG A 122 -9.26 10.91 -22.32
CA ARG A 122 -10.26 10.77 -21.26
C ARG A 122 -9.67 10.07 -20.04
N GLU A 123 -8.99 8.95 -20.24
CA GLU A 123 -8.33 8.25 -19.13
C GLU A 123 -7.14 9.05 -18.61
N ALA A 124 -6.39 9.73 -19.49
CA ALA A 124 -5.30 10.60 -19.08
C ALA A 124 -5.75 11.72 -18.13
N TRP A 125 -6.92 12.32 -18.37
CA TRP A 125 -7.48 13.34 -17.47
C TRP A 125 -7.67 12.80 -16.04
N THR A 126 -8.24 11.60 -15.95
CA THR A 126 -8.49 10.94 -14.65
C THR A 126 -7.17 10.65 -13.94
N LYS A 127 -6.18 10.12 -14.66
CA LYS A 127 -4.86 9.80 -14.09
C LYS A 127 -4.05 11.03 -13.71
N ALA A 128 -4.14 12.12 -14.48
CA ALA A 128 -3.56 13.42 -14.11
C ALA A 128 -4.18 13.97 -12.82
N GLY A 129 -5.50 13.85 -12.68
CA GLY A 129 -6.20 14.18 -11.43
C GLY A 129 -5.72 13.33 -10.25
N GLU A 130 -5.60 12.00 -10.43
CA GLU A 130 -5.07 11.09 -9.41
C GLU A 130 -3.65 11.49 -8.99
N LEU A 131 -2.76 11.75 -9.96
CA LEU A 131 -1.38 12.17 -9.69
C LEU A 131 -1.34 13.50 -8.92
N ASN A 132 -2.12 14.49 -9.35
CA ASN A 132 -2.20 15.79 -8.66
C ASN A 132 -2.70 15.64 -7.21
N SER A 133 -3.70 14.80 -6.98
CA SER A 133 -4.17 14.48 -5.63
C SER A 133 -3.12 13.78 -4.78
N LEU A 134 -2.33 12.86 -5.35
CA LEU A 134 -1.22 12.21 -4.64
C LEU A 134 -0.13 13.20 -4.24
N LEU A 135 0.26 14.10 -5.13
CA LEU A 135 1.32 15.09 -4.88
C LEU A 135 0.93 16.16 -3.85
N LYS A 136 -0.35 16.25 -3.48
CA LYS A 136 -0.86 17.14 -2.42
C LYS A 136 -0.91 16.50 -1.04
N LYS A 137 -0.66 15.19 -0.94
CA LYS A 137 -0.68 14.48 0.34
C LYS A 137 0.57 14.77 1.16
N GLU A 138 0.47 14.60 2.47
CA GLU A 138 1.60 14.80 3.38
C GLU A 138 2.77 13.85 3.06
N GLU A 139 2.47 12.61 2.69
CA GLU A 139 3.45 11.60 2.28
C GLU A 139 4.28 12.03 1.05
N ALA A 140 3.81 13.01 0.27
CA ALA A 140 4.57 13.56 -0.85
C ALA A 140 5.79 14.37 -0.40
N LYS A 141 5.81 14.88 0.84
CA LYS A 141 6.96 15.60 1.41
C LYS A 141 8.17 14.69 1.60
N ASP A 142 7.96 13.38 1.72
CA ASP A 142 9.02 12.39 1.86
C ASP A 142 9.69 12.00 0.53
N LEU A 143 9.08 12.41 -0.60
CA LEU A 143 9.66 12.24 -1.93
C LEU A 143 10.80 13.24 -2.14
N LYS A 144 11.66 12.95 -3.12
CA LYS A 144 12.71 13.90 -3.53
C LYS A 144 12.05 15.21 -4.01
N PRO A 145 12.37 16.38 -3.43
CA PRO A 145 11.72 17.64 -3.79
C PRO A 145 11.80 17.96 -5.29
N GLN A 146 12.96 17.70 -5.90
CA GLN A 146 13.18 17.87 -7.33
C GLN A 146 12.22 17.01 -8.18
N LEU A 147 11.93 15.77 -7.77
CA LEU A 147 10.99 14.91 -8.47
C LEU A 147 9.56 15.49 -8.40
N VAL A 148 9.15 15.97 -7.21
CA VAL A 148 7.83 16.56 -7.01
C VAL A 148 7.66 17.80 -7.89
N GLU A 149 8.66 18.68 -7.93
CA GLU A 149 8.64 19.89 -8.75
C GLU A 149 8.55 19.58 -10.26
N GLN A 150 9.31 18.58 -10.72
CA GLN A 150 9.25 18.12 -12.11
C GLN A 150 7.85 17.58 -12.45
N LEU A 151 7.29 16.70 -11.62
CA LEU A 151 5.95 16.15 -11.83
C LEU A 151 4.85 17.23 -11.83
N GLN A 152 4.95 18.21 -10.93
CA GLN A 152 4.02 19.34 -10.90
C GLN A 152 4.15 20.23 -12.14
N THR A 153 5.36 20.39 -12.67
CA THR A 153 5.60 21.16 -13.89
C THR A 153 5.00 20.47 -15.11
N GLU A 154 5.21 19.17 -15.27
CA GLU A 154 4.59 18.38 -16.35
C GLU A 154 3.06 18.37 -16.25
N LEU A 155 2.50 18.23 -15.04
CA LEU A 155 1.05 18.32 -14.84
C LEU A 155 0.47 19.68 -15.23
N ARG A 156 1.14 20.78 -14.89
CA ARG A 156 0.73 22.13 -15.30
C ARG A 156 0.74 22.25 -16.83
N GLY A 157 1.78 21.75 -17.49
CA GLY A 157 1.88 21.69 -18.95
C GLY A 157 0.73 20.89 -19.56
N TYR A 158 0.46 19.70 -19.04
CA TYR A 158 -0.67 18.87 -19.46
C TYR A 158 -2.02 19.59 -19.33
N TYR A 159 -2.32 20.19 -18.17
CA TYR A 159 -3.60 20.89 -17.96
C TYR A 159 -3.77 22.09 -18.90
N TYR A 160 -2.70 22.82 -19.18
CA TYR A 160 -2.71 23.90 -20.17
C TYR A 160 -3.09 23.38 -21.56
N ILE A 161 -2.37 22.34 -22.04
CA ILE A 161 -2.63 21.74 -23.36
C ILE A 161 -4.06 21.20 -23.44
N ASN A 162 -4.52 20.50 -22.39
CA ASN A 162 -5.88 19.98 -22.34
C ASN A 162 -6.94 21.10 -22.42
N GLY A 163 -6.67 22.24 -21.78
CA GLY A 163 -7.52 23.43 -21.89
C GLY A 163 -7.59 23.99 -23.31
N GLU A 164 -6.47 23.99 -24.04
CA GLU A 164 -6.44 24.41 -25.44
C GLU A 164 -7.20 23.44 -26.37
N ILE A 165 -7.07 22.12 -26.13
CA ILE A 165 -7.85 21.09 -26.84
C ILE A 165 -9.35 21.31 -26.61
N GLU A 166 -9.76 21.57 -25.38
CA GLU A 166 -11.17 21.81 -25.05
C GLU A 166 -11.73 23.07 -25.73
N LYS A 167 -10.94 24.16 -25.79
CA LYS A 167 -11.31 25.35 -26.56
C LYS A 167 -11.46 25.05 -28.04
N ALA A 168 -10.56 24.26 -28.62
CA ALA A 168 -10.63 23.85 -30.02
C ALA A 168 -11.88 23.01 -30.29
N ASN A 169 -12.19 22.04 -29.42
CA ASN A 169 -13.39 21.19 -29.52
C ASN A 169 -14.67 22.02 -29.49
N LYS A 170 -14.78 23.02 -28.61
CA LYS A 170 -15.94 23.93 -28.57
C LYS A 170 -16.12 24.71 -29.87
N ARG A 171 -15.02 25.20 -30.47
CA ARG A 171 -15.05 25.91 -31.75
C ARG A 171 -15.46 24.98 -32.90
N LEU A 172 -14.95 23.75 -32.93
CA LEU A 172 -15.32 22.73 -33.92
C LEU A 172 -16.80 22.37 -33.80
N TYR A 173 -17.30 22.18 -32.58
CA TYR A 173 -18.71 21.92 -32.32
C TYR A 173 -19.60 23.03 -32.88
N ALA A 174 -19.31 24.30 -32.57
CA ALA A 174 -20.08 25.43 -33.08
C ALA A 174 -20.09 25.51 -34.63
N LYS A 175 -18.95 25.22 -35.28
CA LYS A 175 -18.88 25.13 -36.74
C LYS A 175 -19.74 23.97 -37.28
N GLY A 176 -19.69 22.81 -36.63
CA GLY A 176 -20.51 21.65 -36.98
C GLY A 176 -22.00 21.94 -36.86
N SER A 177 -22.44 22.53 -35.75
CA SER A 177 -23.82 22.99 -35.55
C SER A 177 -24.26 23.91 -36.69
N LYS A 178 -23.41 24.87 -37.08
CA LYS A 178 -23.75 25.80 -38.16
C LYS A 178 -23.93 25.12 -39.51
N LEU A 179 -23.10 24.12 -39.82
CA LEU A 179 -23.23 23.34 -41.05
C LEU A 179 -24.52 22.52 -41.07
N ILE A 180 -24.90 21.92 -39.93
CA ILE A 180 -26.15 21.16 -39.80
C ILE A 180 -27.37 22.08 -40.03
N GLU A 181 -27.36 23.28 -39.44
CA GLU A 181 -28.42 24.28 -39.66
C GLU A 181 -28.57 24.62 -41.15
N LEU A 182 -27.45 24.85 -41.84
CA LEU A 182 -27.46 25.21 -43.27
C LEU A 182 -27.91 24.06 -44.17
N ALA A 183 -27.68 22.81 -43.78
CA ALA A 183 -28.12 21.64 -44.54
C ALA A 183 -29.63 21.35 -44.41
N ALA A 184 -30.30 21.96 -43.42
CA ALA A 184 -31.74 21.84 -43.21
C ALA A 184 -32.58 22.88 -43.99
N LEU A 185 -31.92 23.76 -44.76
CA LEU A 185 -32.53 24.71 -45.71
C LEU A 185 -32.67 24.06 -47.10
#